data_AF-A0A7V2W890-F1
#
_entry.id   AF-A0A7V2W890-F1
#
_cell.length_a   1.000
_cell.length_b   1.000
_cell.length_c   1.000
_cell.angle_alpha   90.00
_cell.angle_beta   90.00
_cell.angle_gamma   90.00
#
_symmetry.space_group_name_H-M   'P 1'
#
loop_
_entity.id
_entity.type
_entity.pdbx_description
1 polymer ?
#
loop_
_entity_poly.entity_id
_entity_poly.type
_entity_poly.pdbx_seq_one_letter_code
_entity_poly.pdbx_strand_id
1 'polypeptide(L)'
;MGEVFLPLLRQQFPEIVDFWQPPEGCSYRIGVCSIKKRYPGHARRVMMGLWSALRQFSYTKLLIVVDEDIDARSWQDVMWALSTRFDASRDLVVLDNTPIDYLDFASPEPGLGSKLGIDATDKWPPETKREWGRRIVMDEEIVRLVSEKWPRYGLPGSGRPIWRREDD
;
A
#
# COMPACT_ATOMS: atom_id res chain seq x y z
N MET A 1 -1.75 13.69 9.01
CA MET A 1 -3.09 13.89 8.43
C MET A 1 -3.82 12.55 8.22
N GLY A 2 -3.15 11.48 7.76
CA GLY A 2 -3.79 10.17 7.51
C GLY A 2 -4.49 9.49 8.71
N GLU A 3 -3.93 9.59 9.92
CA GLU A 3 -4.48 8.89 11.11
C GLU A 3 -5.89 9.35 11.51
N VAL A 4 -6.25 10.59 11.22
CA VAL A 4 -7.58 11.14 11.53
C VAL A 4 -8.65 10.56 10.59
N PHE A 5 -8.28 10.22 9.34
CA PHE A 5 -9.21 9.73 8.33
C PHE A 5 -9.29 8.20 8.26
N LEU A 6 -8.31 7.48 8.82
CA LEU A 6 -8.29 6.02 8.80
C LEU A 6 -9.54 5.36 9.42
N PRO A 7 -10.10 5.82 10.56
CA PRO A 7 -11.35 5.27 11.09
C PRO A 7 -12.54 5.44 10.15
N LEU A 8 -12.64 6.60 9.47
CA LEU A 8 -13.70 6.88 8.50
C LEU A 8 -13.56 6.00 7.25
N LEU A 9 -12.32 5.83 6.76
CA LEU A 9 -12.03 4.92 5.66
C LEU A 9 -12.42 3.49 6.00
N ARG A 10 -12.07 3.00 7.20
CA ARG A 10 -12.42 1.65 7.66
C ARG A 10 -13.92 1.45 7.86
N GLN A 11 -14.67 2.50 8.19
CA GLN A 11 -16.13 2.42 8.28
C GLN A 11 -16.76 2.09 6.92
N GLN A 12 -16.21 2.64 5.84
CA GLN A 12 -16.71 2.42 4.48
C GLN A 12 -16.06 1.22 3.78
N PHE A 13 -14.77 0.99 4.07
CA PHE A 13 -13.94 -0.07 3.52
C PHE A 13 -13.23 -0.82 4.67
N PRO A 14 -13.93 -1.75 5.35
CA PRO A 14 -13.36 -2.52 6.46
C PRO A 14 -12.10 -3.33 6.08
N GLU A 15 -11.89 -3.55 4.79
CA GLU A 15 -10.70 -4.17 4.23
C GLU A 15 -9.42 -3.32 4.38
N ILE A 16 -9.51 -2.01 4.60
CA ILE A 16 -8.34 -1.13 4.71
C ILE A 16 -7.63 -1.33 6.07
N VAL A 17 -6.37 -1.76 6.01
CA VAL A 17 -5.50 -1.90 7.17
C VAL A 17 -4.81 -0.60 7.47
N ASP A 18 -4.12 0.03 6.53
CA ASP A 18 -3.54 1.36 6.72
C ASP A 18 -3.68 2.18 5.44
N PHE A 19 -3.66 3.51 5.61
CA PHE A 19 -3.65 4.44 4.50
C PHE A 19 -2.68 5.57 4.81
N TRP A 20 -1.62 5.65 4.01
CA TRP A 20 -0.55 6.61 4.20
C TRP A 20 -0.42 7.53 3.00
N GLN A 21 -0.36 8.84 3.28
CA GLN A 21 0.00 9.85 2.29
C GLN A 21 1.40 10.37 2.64
N PRO A 22 2.45 9.93 1.93
CA PRO A 22 3.83 10.33 2.21
C PRO A 22 4.03 11.86 2.15
N PRO A 23 4.76 12.47 3.12
CA PRO A 23 5.13 13.88 3.06
C PRO A 23 5.84 14.28 1.76
N GLU A 24 6.74 13.43 1.27
CA GLU A 24 7.47 13.55 0.01
C GLU A 24 6.55 13.51 -1.23
N GLY A 25 5.32 12.99 -1.09
CA GLY A 25 4.24 13.10 -2.07
C GLY A 25 3.42 14.40 -1.94
N CYS A 26 4.01 15.45 -1.40
CA CYS A 26 3.37 16.72 -1.04
C CYS A 26 2.15 16.53 -0.13
N SER A 27 2.16 15.52 0.75
CA SER A 27 1.10 15.17 1.70
C SER A 27 -0.25 14.68 1.12
N TYR A 28 -0.48 14.74 -0.20
CA TYR A 28 -1.76 14.31 -0.79
C TYR A 28 -1.67 13.72 -2.21
N ARG A 29 -0.57 13.91 -2.95
CA ARG A 29 -0.48 13.52 -4.38
C ARG A 29 -0.28 12.02 -4.57
N ILE A 30 0.33 11.37 -3.58
CA ILE A 30 0.55 9.92 -3.54
C ILE A 30 -0.17 9.36 -2.31
N GLY A 31 -0.81 8.20 -2.46
CA GLY A 31 -1.36 7.42 -1.36
C GLY A 31 -0.93 5.95 -1.48
N VAL A 32 -0.53 5.35 -0.36
CA VAL A 32 -0.29 3.92 -0.22
C VAL A 32 -1.38 3.35 0.67
N CYS A 33 -2.10 2.35 0.18
CA CYS A 33 -3.18 1.69 0.90
C CYS A 33 -2.84 0.22 1.10
N SER A 34 -2.74 -0.19 2.37
CA SER A 34 -2.61 -1.60 2.74
C SER A 34 -4.00 -2.18 2.99
N ILE A 35 -4.30 -3.35 2.41
CA ILE A 35 -5.62 -3.98 2.49
C ILE A 35 -5.56 -5.47 2.86
N LYS A 36 -6.58 -5.95 3.55
CA LYS A 36 -6.87 -7.39 3.69
C LYS A 36 -7.61 -7.86 2.44
N LYS A 37 -6.88 -8.36 1.44
CA LYS A 37 -7.46 -8.83 0.18
C LYS A 37 -8.39 -10.03 0.43
N ARG A 38 -9.60 -9.99 -0.13
CA ARG A 38 -10.62 -11.05 0.05
C ARG A 38 -11.09 -11.70 -1.25
N TYR A 39 -10.83 -11.07 -2.39
CA TYR A 39 -11.25 -11.58 -3.70
C TYR A 39 -10.41 -10.96 -4.84
N PRO A 40 -10.41 -11.58 -6.03
CA PRO A 40 -9.78 -11.03 -7.23
C PRO A 40 -10.37 -9.67 -7.63
N GLY A 41 -9.53 -8.71 -8.00
CA GLY A 41 -9.92 -7.36 -8.40
C GLY A 41 -10.19 -6.40 -7.23
N HIS A 42 -10.01 -6.84 -5.99
CA HIS A 42 -10.33 -6.06 -4.78
C HIS A 42 -9.56 -4.72 -4.72
N ALA A 43 -8.27 -4.72 -5.10
CA ALA A 43 -7.46 -3.52 -5.13
C ALA A 43 -8.05 -2.43 -6.04
N ARG A 44 -8.59 -2.79 -7.20
CA ARG A 44 -9.23 -1.86 -8.14
C ARG A 44 -10.48 -1.22 -7.54
N ARG A 45 -11.30 -1.99 -6.82
CA ARG A 45 -12.46 -1.44 -6.07
C ARG A 45 -12.00 -0.42 -5.03
N VAL A 46 -10.96 -0.75 -4.27
CA VAL A 46 -10.42 0.16 -3.24
C VAL A 46 -9.89 1.44 -3.87
N MET A 47 -9.18 1.37 -5.00
CA MET A 47 -8.72 2.58 -5.73
C MET A 47 -9.88 3.50 -6.11
N MET A 48 -10.93 2.94 -6.73
CA MET A 48 -12.12 3.72 -7.10
C MET A 48 -12.79 4.33 -5.88
N GLY A 49 -12.92 3.54 -4.81
CA GLY A 49 -13.45 3.98 -3.53
C GLY A 49 -12.66 5.14 -2.94
N LEU A 50 -11.33 5.06 -2.91
CA LEU A 50 -10.47 6.12 -2.38
C LEU A 50 -10.58 7.42 -3.20
N TRP A 51 -10.67 7.33 -4.53
CA TRP A 51 -10.84 8.51 -5.38
C TRP A 51 -12.23 9.15 -5.27
N SER A 52 -13.26 8.39 -4.89
CA SER A 52 -14.65 8.88 -4.83
C SER A 52 -15.17 9.19 -3.43
N ALA A 53 -14.70 8.50 -2.39
CA ALA A 53 -15.35 8.47 -1.09
C ALA A 53 -15.18 9.78 -0.30
N LEU A 54 -13.95 10.29 -0.21
CA LEU A 54 -13.64 11.50 0.55
C LEU A 54 -12.99 12.54 -0.36
N ARG A 55 -13.48 13.78 -0.28
CA ARG A 55 -12.94 14.93 -1.03
C ARG A 55 -11.45 15.14 -0.80
N GLN A 56 -10.95 14.76 0.38
CA GLN A 56 -9.54 14.84 0.75
C GLN A 56 -8.62 14.02 -0.17
N PHE A 57 -9.16 12.96 -0.80
CA PHE A 57 -8.39 12.03 -1.64
C PHE A 57 -8.68 12.17 -3.14
N SER A 58 -9.65 13.01 -3.52
CA SER A 58 -10.04 13.20 -4.92
C SER A 58 -8.92 13.75 -5.81
N TYR A 59 -7.94 14.45 -5.24
CA TYR A 59 -6.76 14.95 -5.96
C TYR A 59 -5.50 14.08 -5.79
N THR A 60 -5.60 12.95 -5.08
CA THR A 60 -4.51 11.97 -5.02
C THR A 60 -4.35 11.34 -6.40
N LYS A 61 -3.26 11.69 -7.08
CA LYS A 61 -3.03 11.29 -8.47
C LYS A 61 -2.38 9.91 -8.61
N LEU A 62 -1.68 9.43 -7.59
CA LEU A 62 -1.08 8.11 -7.56
C LEU A 62 -1.58 7.32 -6.34
N LEU A 63 -2.16 6.15 -6.57
CA LEU A 63 -2.49 5.18 -5.53
C LEU A 63 -1.70 3.89 -5.75
N ILE A 64 -1.06 3.40 -4.69
CA ILE A 64 -0.42 2.10 -4.65
C ILE A 64 -1.17 1.25 -3.62
N VAL A 65 -1.73 0.12 -4.05
CA VAL A 65 -2.45 -0.81 -3.17
C VAL A 65 -1.59 -2.03 -2.91
N VAL A 66 -1.36 -2.34 -1.64
CA VAL A 66 -0.54 -3.44 -1.14
C VAL A 66 -1.35 -4.30 -0.18
N ASP A 67 -0.89 -5.53 0.11
CA ASP A 67 -1.54 -6.38 1.10
C ASP A 67 -1.23 -5.94 2.54
N GLU A 68 -1.92 -6.55 3.50
CA GLU A 68 -1.78 -6.31 4.94
C GLU A 68 -0.40 -6.64 5.51
N ASP A 69 0.36 -7.47 4.80
CA ASP A 69 1.69 -7.90 5.21
C ASP A 69 2.80 -6.89 4.86
N ILE A 70 2.43 -5.80 4.17
CA ILE A 70 3.32 -4.71 3.73
C ILE A 70 3.10 -3.49 4.61
N ASP A 71 4.17 -2.95 5.19
CA ASP A 71 4.09 -1.66 5.86
C ASP A 71 3.89 -0.52 4.86
N ALA A 72 2.67 0.01 4.80
CA ALA A 72 2.33 1.12 3.91
C ALA A 72 3.22 2.36 4.12
N ARG A 73 3.83 2.52 5.30
CA ARG A 73 4.69 3.67 5.67
C ARG A 73 6.19 3.41 5.42
N SER A 74 6.56 2.24 4.91
CA SER A 74 7.93 1.85 4.55
C SER A 74 8.07 1.80 3.03
N TRP A 75 8.86 2.71 2.45
CA TRP A 75 9.15 2.62 1.01
C TRP A 75 9.90 1.34 0.64
N GLN A 76 10.71 0.80 1.55
CA GLN A 76 11.40 -0.46 1.28
C GLN A 76 10.38 -1.59 1.04
N ASP A 77 9.37 -1.69 1.90
CA ASP A 77 8.31 -2.72 1.80
C ASP A 77 7.43 -2.48 0.57
N VAL A 78 7.01 -1.24 0.34
CA VAL A 78 6.16 -0.87 -0.81
C VAL A 78 6.86 -1.13 -2.14
N MET A 79 8.15 -0.79 -2.26
CA MET A 79 8.92 -1.05 -3.48
C MET A 79 9.24 -2.54 -3.64
N TRP A 80 9.40 -3.29 -2.55
CA TRP A 80 9.50 -4.75 -2.61
C TRP A 80 8.21 -5.38 -3.15
N ALA A 81 7.04 -4.98 -2.63
CA ALA A 81 5.75 -5.45 -3.14
C ALA A 81 5.57 -5.11 -4.63
N LEU A 82 5.90 -3.87 -5.03
CA LEU A 82 5.85 -3.45 -6.43
C LEU A 82 6.79 -4.25 -7.33
N SER A 83 8.01 -4.55 -6.89
CA SER A 83 8.97 -5.28 -7.72
C SER A 83 8.69 -6.78 -7.84
N THR A 84 7.86 -7.35 -6.96
CA THR A 84 7.64 -8.81 -6.87
C THR A 84 6.21 -9.25 -7.19
N ARG A 85 5.21 -8.39 -6.98
CA ARG A 85 3.77 -8.72 -7.10
C ARG A 85 3.04 -8.04 -8.26
N PHE A 86 3.73 -7.19 -9.03
CA PHE A 86 3.13 -6.33 -10.05
C PHE A 86 3.65 -6.63 -11.47
N ASP A 87 2.72 -6.73 -12.41
CA ASP A 87 2.96 -6.70 -13.85
C ASP A 87 2.48 -5.36 -14.43
N ALA A 88 3.36 -4.69 -15.17
CA ALA A 88 3.14 -3.30 -15.61
C ALA A 88 1.90 -3.08 -16.46
N SER A 89 1.51 -4.07 -17.29
CA SER A 89 0.35 -3.92 -18.17
C SER A 89 -0.93 -4.38 -17.50
N ARG A 90 -0.88 -5.48 -16.73
CA ARG A 90 -2.05 -6.11 -16.12
C ARG A 90 -2.54 -5.37 -14.88
N ASP A 91 -1.62 -4.88 -14.06
CA ASP A 91 -1.92 -4.44 -12.69
C ASP A 91 -2.00 -2.92 -12.54
N LEU A 92 -1.99 -2.23 -13.68
CA LEU A 92 -2.05 -0.79 -13.76
C LEU A 92 -3.48 -0.34 -14.12
N VAL A 93 -3.95 0.71 -13.44
CA VAL A 93 -5.23 1.37 -13.71
C VAL A 93 -4.96 2.83 -14.04
N VAL A 94 -5.19 3.23 -15.28
CA VAL A 94 -5.17 4.65 -15.68
C VAL A 94 -6.60 5.13 -15.79
N LEU A 95 -6.89 6.26 -15.14
CA LEU A 95 -8.08 7.06 -15.42
C LEU A 95 -7.64 8.38 -16.02
N ASP A 96 -8.16 8.70 -17.18
CA ASP A 96 -7.95 9.97 -17.86
C ASP A 96 -9.07 10.98 -17.51
N ASN A 97 -8.84 12.25 -17.82
CA ASN A 97 -9.84 13.32 -17.69
C ASN A 97 -10.50 13.41 -16.31
N THR A 98 -9.70 13.32 -15.25
CA THR A 98 -10.13 13.39 -13.85
C THR A 98 -9.78 14.75 -13.21
N PRO A 99 -10.52 15.21 -12.19
CA PRO A 99 -10.18 16.44 -11.47
C PRO A 99 -8.82 16.34 -10.79
N ILE A 100 -7.96 17.32 -11.01
CA ILE A 100 -6.64 17.45 -10.38
C ILE A 100 -6.54 18.83 -9.74
N ASP A 101 -5.60 19.00 -8.80
CA ASP A 101 -5.29 20.31 -8.24
C ASP A 101 -4.93 21.31 -9.35
N TYR A 102 -5.59 22.47 -9.35
CA TYR A 102 -5.34 23.55 -10.31
C TYR A 102 -3.87 23.99 -10.32
N LEU A 103 -3.17 23.90 -9.19
CA LEU A 103 -1.76 24.26 -9.07
C LEU A 103 -0.79 23.15 -9.51
N ASP A 104 -1.27 21.96 -9.87
CA ASP A 104 -0.42 20.88 -10.39
C ASP A 104 -0.10 21.11 -11.88
N PHE A 105 0.95 21.88 -12.13
CA PHE A 105 1.47 22.18 -13.47
C PHE A 105 1.96 20.96 -14.27
N ALA A 106 2.03 19.77 -13.65
CA ALA A 106 2.33 18.54 -14.37
C ALA A 106 1.10 17.94 -15.07
N SER A 107 -0.10 18.46 -14.79
CA SER A 107 -1.32 18.13 -15.53
C SER A 107 -1.32 18.78 -16.92
N PRO A 108 -1.95 18.15 -17.94
CA PRO A 108 -2.01 18.71 -19.28
C PRO A 108 -2.81 20.02 -19.34
N GLU A 109 -3.85 20.14 -18.51
CA GLU A 109 -4.73 21.30 -18.45
C GLU A 109 -4.98 21.69 -16.98
N PRO A 110 -5.06 22.99 -16.64
CA PRO A 110 -5.32 23.40 -15.26
C PRO A 110 -6.61 22.78 -14.69
N GLY A 111 -6.47 21.99 -13.63
CA GLY A 111 -7.59 21.32 -12.95
C GLY A 111 -8.03 19.99 -13.57
N LEU A 112 -7.43 19.55 -14.68
CA LEU A 112 -7.79 18.32 -15.39
C LEU A 112 -6.55 17.49 -15.76
N GLY A 113 -6.52 16.23 -15.32
CA GLY A 113 -5.42 15.34 -15.64
C GLY A 113 -5.77 13.88 -15.46
N SER A 114 -4.77 13.03 -15.25
CA SER A 114 -4.95 11.59 -15.07
C SER A 114 -4.66 11.14 -13.64
N LYS A 115 -5.19 9.97 -13.30
CA LYS A 115 -4.88 9.22 -12.09
C LYS A 115 -4.30 7.87 -12.45
N LEU A 116 -3.33 7.45 -11.63
CA LEU A 116 -2.65 6.17 -11.75
C LEU A 116 -2.89 5.35 -10.49
N GLY A 117 -3.44 4.16 -10.67
CA GLY A 117 -3.57 3.13 -9.65
C GLY A 117 -2.63 1.99 -9.97
N ILE A 118 -1.93 1.49 -8.95
CA ILE A 118 -1.02 0.35 -9.06
C ILE A 118 -1.46 -0.72 -8.06
N ASP A 119 -1.82 -1.89 -8.57
CA ASP A 119 -2.15 -3.07 -7.77
C ASP A 119 -0.87 -3.89 -7.51
N ALA A 120 -0.26 -3.67 -6.36
CA ALA A 120 0.89 -4.42 -5.87
C ALA A 120 0.48 -5.53 -4.86
N THR A 121 -0.77 -5.99 -4.92
CA THR A 121 -1.26 -7.10 -4.06
C THR A 121 -0.88 -8.48 -4.60
N ASP A 122 -0.93 -9.50 -3.75
CA ASP A 122 -0.82 -10.89 -4.17
C ASP A 122 -1.92 -11.25 -5.17
N LYS A 123 -1.55 -11.89 -6.29
CA LYS A 123 -2.50 -12.19 -7.36
C LYS A 123 -3.13 -13.55 -7.15
N TRP A 124 -4.46 -13.54 -7.10
CA TRP A 124 -5.30 -14.72 -6.86
C TRP A 124 -5.90 -15.19 -8.19
N PRO A 125 -6.25 -16.46 -8.37
CA PRO A 125 -7.06 -16.87 -9.52
C PRO A 125 -8.39 -16.08 -9.54
N PRO A 126 -8.81 -15.48 -10.67
CA PRO A 126 -8.26 -15.61 -12.03
C PRO A 126 -7.30 -14.49 -12.50
N GLU A 127 -6.80 -13.61 -11.62
CA GLU A 127 -5.85 -12.52 -11.97
C GLU A 127 -4.55 -13.04 -12.58
N THR A 128 -4.14 -14.25 -12.19
CA THR A 128 -2.98 -14.94 -12.75
C THR A 128 -3.27 -16.42 -12.96
N LYS A 129 -2.60 -17.01 -13.94
CA LYS A 129 -2.59 -18.47 -14.19
C LYS A 129 -1.31 -19.14 -13.68
N ARG A 130 -0.36 -18.36 -13.17
CA ARG A 130 0.92 -18.85 -12.64
C ARG A 130 0.75 -19.30 -11.20
N GLU A 131 1.55 -20.26 -10.76
CA GLU A 131 1.75 -20.49 -9.34
C GLU A 131 2.32 -19.23 -8.69
N TRP A 132 1.71 -18.80 -7.58
CA TRP A 132 2.09 -17.57 -6.89
C TRP A 132 3.17 -17.84 -5.84
N GLY A 133 4.12 -16.91 -5.72
CA GLY A 133 5.22 -17.02 -4.77
C GLY A 133 4.72 -17.00 -3.33
N ARG A 134 5.44 -17.71 -2.44
CA ARG A 134 5.23 -17.63 -0.99
C ARG A 134 6.30 -16.73 -0.39
N ARG A 135 5.88 -15.77 0.43
CA ARG A 135 6.82 -14.90 1.15
C ARG A 135 7.68 -15.75 2.08
N ILE A 136 8.97 -15.45 2.11
CA ILE A 136 9.89 -16.06 3.07
C ILE A 136 9.61 -15.44 4.44
N VAL A 137 9.40 -16.27 5.44
CA VAL A 137 9.24 -15.88 6.84
C VAL A 137 10.23 -16.67 7.68
N MET A 138 10.76 -16.07 8.75
CA MET A 138 11.55 -16.82 9.73
C MET A 138 10.64 -17.55 10.71
N ASP A 139 11.09 -18.70 11.18
CA ASP A 139 10.44 -19.46 12.24
C ASP A 139 10.29 -18.61 13.52
N GLU A 140 9.11 -18.61 14.10
CA GLU A 140 8.77 -17.77 15.26
C GLU A 140 9.59 -18.11 16.50
N GLU A 141 9.91 -19.39 16.72
CA GLU A 141 10.73 -19.81 17.85
C GLU A 141 12.15 -19.27 17.72
N ILE A 142 12.67 -19.25 16.49
CA ILE A 142 13.99 -18.68 16.18
C ILE A 142 13.98 -17.17 16.35
N VAL A 143 12.96 -16.47 15.86
CA VAL A 143 12.80 -15.02 16.07
C VAL A 143 12.81 -14.70 17.56
N ARG A 144 11.99 -15.40 18.36
CA ARG A 144 11.94 -15.22 19.82
C ARG A 144 13.28 -15.46 20.48
N LEU A 145 13.94 -16.57 20.14
CA LEU A 145 15.23 -16.96 20.71
C LEU A 145 16.32 -15.90 20.44
N VAL A 146 16.39 -15.41 19.19
CA VAL A 146 17.38 -14.40 18.79
C VAL A 146 17.08 -13.06 19.44
N SER A 147 15.81 -12.63 19.48
CA SER A 147 15.41 -11.37 20.11
C SER A 147 15.69 -11.35 21.62
N GLU A 148 15.42 -12.44 22.34
CA GLU A 148 15.72 -12.54 23.78
C GLU A 148 17.23 -12.43 24.06
N LYS A 149 18.03 -13.08 23.20
CA LYS A 149 19.49 -13.11 23.35
C LYS A 149 20.19 -11.88 22.78
N TRP A 150 19.50 -11.03 22.02
CA TRP A 150 20.09 -9.90 21.31
C TRP A 150 20.97 -8.99 22.17
N PRO A 151 20.56 -8.58 23.40
CA PRO A 151 21.39 -7.73 24.26
C PRO A 151 22.73 -8.36 24.65
N ARG A 152 22.84 -9.71 24.60
CA ARG A 152 24.04 -10.45 24.98
C ARG A 152 25.02 -10.63 23.82
N TYR A 153 24.60 -10.41 22.58
CA TYR A 153 25.46 -10.65 21.42
C TYR A 153 26.50 -9.56 21.20
N GLY A 154 26.36 -8.39 21.81
CA GLY A 154 27.29 -7.27 21.61
C GLY A 154 27.31 -6.74 20.17
N LEU A 155 26.28 -7.06 19.38
CA LEU A 155 26.14 -6.61 17.99
C LEU A 155 25.44 -5.25 17.92
N PRO A 156 25.77 -4.41 16.93
CA PRO A 156 25.05 -3.16 16.70
C PRO A 156 23.59 -3.43 16.28
N GLY A 157 22.67 -2.54 16.65
CA GLY A 157 21.25 -2.61 16.26
C GLY A 157 20.29 -2.62 17.45
N SER A 158 19.01 -2.37 17.18
CA SER A 158 17.98 -2.20 18.21
C SER A 158 17.50 -3.51 18.84
N GLY A 159 17.80 -4.67 18.24
CA GLY A 159 17.31 -5.98 18.67
C GLY A 159 15.82 -6.21 18.49
N ARG A 160 15.12 -5.25 17.89
CA ARG A 160 13.71 -5.40 17.55
C ARG A 160 13.57 -6.45 16.44
N PRO A 161 12.60 -7.37 16.53
CA PRO A 161 12.30 -8.30 15.45
C PRO A 161 12.04 -7.55 14.15
N ILE A 162 12.53 -8.10 13.02
CA ILE A 162 12.25 -7.57 11.69
C ILE A 162 10.82 -7.91 11.22
N TRP A 163 10.23 -8.98 11.76
CA TRP A 163 8.88 -9.43 11.43
C TRP A 163 7.90 -8.89 12.47
N ARG A 164 6.83 -8.21 12.03
CA ARG A 164 5.71 -7.83 12.89
C ARG A 164 4.90 -9.07 13.26
N ARG A 165 4.39 -9.12 14.49
CA ARG A 165 3.49 -10.20 14.93
C ARG A 165 2.10 -9.98 14.37
N GLU A 166 1.29 -11.03 14.29
CA GLU A 166 -0.14 -10.90 13.96
C GLU A 166 -0.92 -10.05 15.00
N ASP A 167 -0.35 -9.85 16.18
CA ASP A 167 -0.95 -9.13 17.32
C ASP A 167 -0.43 -7.67 17.51
N ASP A 168 0.47 -7.17 16.66
CA ASP A 168 1.01 -5.79 16.68
C ASP A 168 0.34 -4.88 15.63
#